data_AF-A0A3P6TZH8-F1
#
_entry.id   AF-A0A3P6TZH8-F1
#
_cell.length_a   1.000
_cell.length_b   1.000
_cell.length_c   1.000
_cell.angle_alpha   90.00
_cell.angle_beta   90.00
_cell.angle_gamma   90.00
#
_symmetry.space_group_name_H-M   'P 1'
#
loop_
_entity.id
_entity.type
_entity.pdbx_description
1 polymer ?
#
loop_
_entity_poly.entity_id
_entity_poly.type
_entity_poly.pdbx_seq_one_letter_code
_entity_poly.pdbx_strand_id
1 'polypeptide(L)'
;MGLLLGPLVENIFVGKLDKCQLSQQIPVFKHYGRYFDDIFAIIPAEYGVNAFLNTAKQAHISIKCNLEVETTGALPFFHDLP
;
A
#
# COMPACT_ATOMS: atom_id res chain seq x y z
N MET A 1 -2.51 18.59 1.23
CA MET A 1 -1.15 19.11 1.45
C MET A 1 -1.22 20.42 2.24
N GLY A 2 -0.66 20.48 3.44
CA GLY A 2 -0.57 21.75 4.19
C GLY A 2 -0.67 21.70 5.72
N LEU A 3 -0.90 20.54 6.34
CA LEU A 3 -0.83 20.39 7.80
C LEU A 3 0.58 19.97 8.20
N LEU A 4 1.19 20.69 9.15
CA LEU A 4 2.53 20.40 9.68
C LEU A 4 2.69 18.94 10.12
N LEU A 5 1.60 18.34 10.62
CA LEU A 5 1.56 16.98 11.14
C LEU A 5 0.93 15.96 10.19
N GLY A 6 0.43 16.38 9.02
CA GLY A 6 -0.21 15.47 8.05
C GLY A 6 0.65 14.24 7.73
N PRO A 7 1.92 14.43 7.31
CA PRO A 7 2.82 13.33 7.02
C PRO A 7 3.08 12.43 8.24
N LEU A 8 3.14 12.99 9.45
CA LEU A 8 3.33 12.19 10.67
C LEU A 8 2.11 11.30 10.93
N VAL A 9 0.90 11.86 10.79
CA VAL A 9 -0.36 11.12 10.99
C VAL A 9 -0.52 10.03 9.94
N GLU A 10 -0.21 10.31 8.67
CA GLU A 10 -0.21 9.33 7.58
C GLU A 10 0.76 8.18 7.88
N ASN A 11 1.99 8.49 8.28
CA ASN A 11 2.98 7.48 8.62
C ASN A 11 2.56 6.61 9.82
N ILE A 12 1.95 7.19 10.86
CA ILE A 12 1.43 6.45 12.01
C ILE A 12 0.26 5.55 11.60
N PHE A 13 -0.67 6.08 10.80
CA PHE A 13 -1.84 5.35 10.36
C PHE A 13 -1.45 4.13 9.52
N VAL A 14 -0.63 4.32 8.48
CA VAL A 14 -0.16 3.20 7.64
C VAL A 14 0.73 2.26 8.44
N GLY A 15 1.59 2.77 9.32
CA GLY A 15 2.39 1.92 10.20
C GLY A 15 1.55 1.04 11.14
N LYS A 16 0.36 1.50 11.55
CA LYS A 16 -0.60 0.70 12.31
C LYS A 16 -1.31 -0.32 11.41
N LEU A 17 -1.69 0.08 10.19
CA LEU A 17 -2.27 -0.81 9.18
C LEU A 17 -1.35 -2.00 8.89
N ASP A 18 -0.06 -1.73 8.69
CA ASP A 18 0.99 -2.74 8.47
C ASP A 18 1.03 -3.77 9.61
N LYS A 19 1.11 -3.28 10.85
CA LYS A 19 1.32 -4.12 12.03
C LYS A 19 0.07 -4.87 12.48
N CYS A 20 -1.10 -4.29 12.31
CA CYS A 20 -2.34 -4.86 12.83
C CYS A 20 -3.09 -5.67 11.77
N GLN A 21 -3.20 -5.16 10.55
CA GLN A 21 -4.06 -5.73 9.52
C GLN A 21 -3.27 -6.56 8.50
N LEU A 22 -2.07 -6.10 8.13
CA LEU A 22 -1.28 -6.67 7.04
C LEU A 22 -0.12 -7.55 7.52
N SER A 23 0.01 -7.77 8.83
CA SER A 23 1.18 -8.42 9.44
C SER A 23 1.42 -9.85 8.98
N GLN A 24 0.37 -10.55 8.55
CA GLN A 24 0.47 -11.91 7.99
C GLN A 24 0.75 -11.92 6.48
N GLN A 25 0.42 -10.83 5.76
CA GLN A 25 0.58 -10.73 4.32
C GLN A 25 1.93 -10.14 3.92
N ILE A 26 2.42 -9.12 4.64
CA ILE A 26 3.71 -8.47 4.33
C ILE A 26 4.88 -9.47 4.27
N PRO A 27 5.03 -10.45 5.20
CA PRO A 27 6.16 -11.38 5.15
C PRO A 27 6.17 -12.33 3.95
N VAL A 28 5.03 -12.56 3.30
CA VAL A 28 4.95 -13.44 2.12
C VAL A 28 5.22 -12.69 0.80
N PHE A 29 5.31 -11.36 0.84
CA PHE A 29 5.63 -10.58 -0.34
C PHE A 29 7.11 -10.66 -0.68
N LYS A 30 7.42 -10.71 -1.98
CA LYS A 30 8.81 -10.66 -2.46
C LYS A 30 9.45 -9.32 -2.14
N HIS A 31 8.63 -8.27 -2.10
CA HIS A 31 9.04 -6.93 -1.69
C HIS A 31 7.85 -6.18 -1.08
N TYR A 32 8.13 -5.38 -0.06
CA TYR A 32 7.19 -4.43 0.54
C TYR A 32 7.96 -3.18 0.95
N GLY A 33 7.57 -2.03 0.40
CA GLY A 33 8.08 -0.71 0.74
C GLY A 33 6.92 0.25 0.89
N ARG A 34 7.10 1.28 1.73
CA ARG A 34 6.09 2.33 1.91
C ARG A 34 6.73 3.70 2.02
N TYR A 35 6.02 4.71 1.57
CA TYR A 35 6.36 6.12 1.71
C TYR A 35 5.11 6.90 2.12
N PHE A 36 5.02 7.26 3.40
CA PHE A 36 3.80 7.82 4.01
C PHE A 36 2.55 6.97 3.75
N ASP A 37 1.67 7.42 2.87
CA ASP A 37 0.43 6.76 2.44
C ASP A 37 0.60 5.82 1.24
N ASP A 38 1.70 5.94 0.50
CA ASP A 38 1.99 5.10 -0.67
C ASP A 38 2.63 3.77 -0.26
N ILE A 39 2.21 2.69 -0.92
CA ILE A 39 2.72 1.33 -0.72
C ILE A 39 3.15 0.77 -2.07
N PHE A 40 4.39 0.26 -2.11
CA PHE A 40 4.93 -0.49 -3.23
C PHE A 40 5.20 -1.94 -2.81
N ALA A 41 4.56 -2.90 -3.48
CA ALA A 41 4.70 -4.31 -3.13
C ALA A 41 4.85 -5.18 -4.38
N ILE A 42 5.69 -6.21 -4.26
CA ILE A 42 5.77 -7.30 -5.24
C ILE A 42 5.12 -8.52 -4.62
N ILE A 43 3.89 -8.79 -5.05
CA ILE A 43 3.03 -9.83 -4.49
C ILE A 43 3.11 -11.07 -5.39
N PRO A 44 3.41 -12.26 -4.84
CA PRO A 44 3.37 -13.49 -5.62
C PRO A 44 1.95 -13.78 -6.14
N ALA A 45 1.86 -14.37 -7.34
CA ALA A 45 0.59 -14.58 -8.04
C ALA A 45 -0.43 -15.39 -7.23
N GLU A 46 0.04 -16.32 -6.39
CA GLU A 46 -0.77 -17.18 -5.53
C GLU A 46 -1.52 -16.44 -4.40
N TYR A 47 -1.02 -15.29 -3.95
CA TYR A 47 -1.66 -14.52 -2.88
C TYR A 47 -2.68 -13.51 -3.41
N GLY A 48 -2.54 -13.08 -4.66
CA GLY A 48 -3.47 -12.20 -5.34
C GLY A 48 -3.50 -10.76 -4.78
N VAL A 49 -3.32 -9.78 -5.66
CA VAL A 49 -3.32 -8.35 -5.31
C VAL A 49 -4.65 -7.91 -4.65
N ASN A 50 -5.76 -8.47 -5.11
CA ASN A 50 -7.09 -8.16 -4.56
C ASN A 50 -7.27 -8.63 -3.12
N ALA A 51 -6.63 -9.74 -2.72
CA ALA A 51 -6.73 -10.22 -1.34
C ALA A 51 -6.04 -9.24 -0.38
N PHE A 52 -4.85 -8.76 -0.74
CA PHE A 52 -4.15 -7.70 -0.02
C PHE A 52 -5.00 -6.43 0.11
N LEU A 53 -5.54 -5.94 -1.01
CA LEU A 53 -6.38 -4.74 -1.04
C LEU A 53 -7.62 -4.87 -0.14
N ASN A 54 -8.27 -6.04 -0.16
CA ASN A 54 -9.44 -6.31 0.66
C ASN A 54 -9.08 -6.35 2.16
N THR A 55 -7.97 -6.97 2.52
CA THR A 55 -7.48 -6.98 3.91
C THR A 55 -7.19 -5.57 4.40
N ALA A 56 -6.53 -4.73 3.60
CA ALA A 56 -6.30 -3.32 3.95
C ALA A 56 -7.60 -2.54 4.18
N LYS A 57 -8.58 -2.69 3.27
CA LYS A 57 -9.89 -2.04 3.36
C LYS A 57 -10.71 -2.48 4.58
N GLN A 58 -10.49 -3.68 5.09
CA GLN A 58 -11.17 -4.18 6.29
C GLN A 58 -10.74 -3.47 7.58
N ALA A 59 -9.58 -2.80 7.61
CA ALA A 59 -9.15 -2.07 8.79
C ALA A 59 -10.10 -0.92 9.15
N HIS A 60 -10.72 -0.27 8.15
CA HIS A 60 -11.71 0.78 8.38
C HIS A 60 -12.51 1.11 7.10
N ILE A 61 -13.82 1.36 7.23
CA ILE A 61 -14.73 1.64 6.11
C ILE A 61 -14.34 2.87 5.27
N SER A 62 -13.63 3.83 5.87
CA SER A 62 -13.18 5.04 5.18
C SER A 62 -11.89 4.86 4.37
N ILE A 63 -11.21 3.71 4.47
CA ILE A 63 -10.00 3.45 3.69
C ILE A 63 -10.39 3.26 2.23
N LYS A 64 -9.88 4.16 1.39
CA LYS A 64 -9.93 4.05 -0.06
C LYS A 64 -8.50 3.94 -0.54
N CYS A 65 -8.21 2.86 -1.27
CA CYS A 65 -6.90 2.64 -1.87
C CYS A 65 -7.07 2.73 -3.39
N ASN A 66 -6.20 3.50 -4.03
CA ASN A 66 -5.99 3.40 -5.45
C ASN A 66 -5.05 2.21 -5.70
N LEU A 67 -5.41 1.32 -6.62
CA LEU A 67 -4.56 0.17 -6.97
C LEU A 67 -4.02 0.37 -8.38
N GLU A 68 -2.71 0.38 -8.48
CA GLU A 68 -1.97 0.48 -9.72
C GLU A 68 -1.11 -0.78 -9.89
N VAL A 69 -1.38 -1.54 -10.95
CA VAL A 69 -0.67 -2.79 -11.24
C VAL A 69 0.28 -2.56 -12.40
N GLU A 70 1.51 -3.00 -12.23
CA GLU A 70 2.54 -3.02 -13.27
C GLU A 70 2.02 -3.72 -14.53
N THR A 71 2.22 -3.09 -15.68
CA THR A 71 1.86 -3.66 -16.99
C THR A 71 3.02 -3.50 -17.97
N THR A 72 3.55 -4.61 -18.49
CA THR A 72 4.61 -4.64 -19.53
C THR A 72 5.94 -3.97 -19.12
N GLY A 73 6.39 -4.23 -17.90
CA GLY A 73 7.59 -3.65 -17.29
C GLY A 73 7.42 -2.20 -16.82
N ALA A 74 6.22 -1.63 -16.93
CA ALA A 74 5.96 -0.23 -16.64
C ALA A 74 5.15 -0.06 -15.35
N LEU A 75 5.71 0.69 -14.40
CA LEU A 75 5.10 1.00 -13.12
C LEU A 75 4.19 2.22 -13.29
N PRO A 76 2.87 2.12 -13.01
CA PRO A 76 1.91 3.18 -13.36
C PRO A 76 2.26 4.54 -12.72
N PHE A 77 2.80 4.54 -11.49
CA PHE A 77 3.18 5.76 -10.78
C PHE A 77 4.32 6.58 -11.43
N PHE A 78 5.11 5.98 -12.33
CA PHE A 78 6.24 6.63 -12.99
C PHE A 78 5.89 7.23 -14.36
N HIS A 79 4.67 7.06 -14.86
CA HIS A 79 4.30 7.54 -16.20
C HIS A 79 4.16 9.07 -16.30
N ASP A 80 4.12 9.79 -15.17
CA ASP A 80 3.90 11.24 -15.11
C ASP A 80 5.15 12.06 -14.70
N LEU A 81 6.33 11.44 -14.63
CA LEU A 81 7.58 12.18 -14.41
C LEU A 81 8.10 12.72 -15.76
N PRO A 82 8.36 14.05 -15.89
CA PRO A 82 8.81 14.67 -17.13
C PRO A 82 10.19 14.17 -17.60
#